data_AF-A0A382RCC7-F1
#
_entry.id   AF-A0A382RCC7-F1
#
_cell.length_a   1.000
_cell.length_b   1.000
_cell.length_c   1.000
_cell.angle_alpha   90.00
_cell.angle_beta   90.00
_cell.angle_gamma   90.00
#
_symmetry.space_group_name_H-M   'P 1'
#
loop_
_entity.id
_entity.type
_entity.pdbx_description
1 polymer ?
#
loop_
_entity_poly.entity_id
_entity_poly.type
_entity_poly.pdbx_seq_one_letter_code
_entity_poly.pdbx_strand_id
1 'polypeptide(L)' 'MFPDALNLSGIYDIRSERADRAAAAQRIDRVYPDYEAMLDDVDIDLIVIGTPDYEHAGQAIQAMEAGKHVLSEIPA' A
#
# COMPACT_ATOMS: atom_id res chain seq x y z
N MET A 1 5.88 -8.29 -19.95
CA MET A 1 5.79 -7.43 -18.75
C MET A 1 4.71 -6.43 -19.05
N PHE A 2 3.60 -6.42 -18.28
CA PHE A 2 2.38 -5.68 -18.61
C PHE A 2 2.52 -4.20 -18.19
N PRO A 3 2.88 -3.28 -19.11
CA PRO A 3 3.22 -1.91 -18.73
C PRO A 3 2.00 -1.09 -18.33
N ASP A 4 0.81 -1.50 -18.80
CA ASP A 4 -0.45 -0.79 -18.62
C ASP A 4 -1.40 -1.47 -17.62
N ALA A 5 -0.95 -2.54 -16.94
CA ALA A 5 -1.84 -3.31 -16.06
C ALA A 5 -1.89 -2.80 -14.62
N LEU A 6 -0.89 -2.03 -14.17
CA LEU A 6 -0.79 -1.55 -12.79
C LEU A 6 -0.26 -0.13 -12.77
N ASN A 7 -0.90 0.72 -11.96
CA ASN A 7 -0.44 2.07 -11.65
C ASN A 7 -0.18 2.18 -10.14
N LEU A 8 0.94 2.80 -9.75
CA LEU A 8 1.21 3.10 -8.35
C LEU A 8 0.43 4.36 -7.95
N SER A 9 -0.77 4.18 -7.39
CA SER A 9 -1.70 5.27 -7.08
C SER A 9 -1.47 5.93 -5.73
N GLY A 10 -0.83 5.25 -4.77
CA GLY A 10 -0.58 5.81 -3.44
C GLY A 10 0.43 5.02 -2.61
N ILE A 11 0.87 5.62 -1.50
CA ILE A 11 1.81 5.00 -0.56
C ILE A 11 1.55 5.45 0.89
N TYR A 12 1.81 4.54 1.83
CA TYR A 12 1.81 4.79 3.27
C TYR A 12 3.09 4.22 3.90
N ASP A 13 3.65 4.92 4.88
CA ASP A 13 4.67 4.43 5.80
C ASP A 13 4.45 5.12 7.16
N ILE A 14 4.62 4.40 8.26
CA ILE A 14 4.55 4.95 9.63
C ILE A 14 5.54 6.12 9.85
N ARG A 15 6.56 6.24 9.00
CA ARG A 15 7.47 7.38 8.92
C ARG A 15 7.19 8.17 7.64
N SER A 16 6.48 9.29 7.78
CA SER A 16 6.11 10.17 6.64
C SER A 16 7.29 10.52 5.73
N GLU A 17 8.46 10.81 6.28
CA GLU A 17 9.67 11.11 5.48
C GLU A 17 10.07 9.98 4.52
N ARG A 18 9.81 8.71 4.87
CA ARG A 18 10.06 7.56 4.00
C ARG A 18 9.02 7.50 2.88
N ALA A 19 7.75 7.71 3.21
CA ALA A 19 6.66 7.77 2.25
C ALA A 19 6.88 8.91 1.24
N ASP A 20 7.22 10.12 1.71
CA ASP A 20 7.49 11.29 0.87
C ASP A 20 8.66 11.04 -0.10
N ARG A 21 9.75 10.45 0.40
CA ARG A 21 10.90 10.11 -0.43
C ARG A 21 10.55 9.07 -1.49
N ALA A 22 9.81 8.04 -1.12
CA ALA A 22 9.38 6.99 -2.05
C ALA A 22 8.39 7.53 -3.08
N ALA A 23 7.45 8.38 -2.67
CA ALA A 23 6.52 9.06 -3.55
C ALA A 23 7.23 9.93 -4.59
N ALA A 24 8.21 10.73 -4.16
CA ALA A 24 9.04 11.53 -5.07
C ALA A 24 9.84 10.66 -6.05
N ALA A 25 10.42 9.54 -5.58
CA ALA A 25 11.21 8.64 -6.42
C ALA A 25 10.37 7.88 -7.46
N GLN A 26 9.16 7.49 -7.09
CA GLN A 26 8.26 6.66 -7.90
C GLN A 26 7.18 7.45 -8.64
N ARG A 27 7.11 8.78 -8.45
CA ARG A 27 6.08 9.68 -8.99
C ARG A 27 4.67 9.26 -8.57
N ILE A 28 4.52 9.00 -7.27
CA ILE A 28 3.23 8.68 -6.65
C ILE A 28 2.64 9.99 -6.14
N ASP A 29 1.44 10.33 -6.60
CA ASP A 29 0.79 11.61 -6.28
C ASP A 29 0.12 11.63 -4.90
N ARG A 30 -0.12 10.46 -4.30
CA ARG A 30 -0.89 10.30 -3.07
C ARG A 30 -0.04 9.67 -1.97
N VAL A 31 0.19 10.41 -0.89
CA VAL A 31 0.78 9.91 0.36
C VAL A 31 -0.33 9.88 1.41
N TYR A 32 -0.63 8.70 1.96
CA TYR A 32 -1.67 8.56 2.98
C TYR A 32 -1.10 8.93 4.37
N PRO A 33 -1.90 9.62 5.21
CA PRO A 33 -1.46 10.01 6.55
C PRO A 33 -1.42 8.84 7.54
N ASP A 34 -2.26 7.82 7.31
CA ASP A 34 -2.39 6.60 8.10
C ASP A 34 -2.87 5.43 7.22
N TYR A 35 -2.89 4.23 7.79
CA TYR A 35 -3.24 3.00 7.09
C TYR A 35 -4.73 2.95 6.75
N GLU A 36 -5.57 3.40 7.68
CA GLU A 36 -7.02 3.43 7.55
C GLU A 36 -7.46 4.33 6.38
N ALA A 37 -6.86 5.52 6.23
CA ALA A 37 -7.12 6.40 5.08
C ALA A 37 -6.77 5.75 3.74
N MET A 38 -5.77 4.86 3.70
CA MET A 38 -5.44 4.09 2.50
C MET A 38 -6.48 2.99 2.23
N LEU A 39 -7.04 2.36 3.27
CA LEU A 39 -8.07 1.33 3.12
C LEU A 39 -9.41 1.91 2.63
N ASP A 40 -9.76 3.11 3.12
CA ASP A 40 -11.00 3.81 2.77
C ASP A 40 -11.01 4.37 1.33
N ASP A 41 -9.85 4.38 0.66
CA ASP A 41 -9.70 4.93 -0.67
C ASP A 41 -10.32 4.00 -1.74
N VAL A 42 -11.48 4.37 -2.24
CA VAL A 42 -12.25 3.57 -3.22
C VAL A 42 -11.55 3.44 -4.59
N ASP A 43 -10.55 4.27 -4.89
CA ASP A 43 -9.82 4.22 -6.16
C ASP A 43 -8.67 3.18 -6.14
N ILE A 44 -8.36 2.58 -4.98
CA ILE A 44 -7.35 1.51 -4.89
C ILE A 44 -8.00 0.13 -5.09
N ASP A 45 -7.48 -0.63 -6.06
CA ASP A 45 -7.88 -2.02 -6.31
C ASP A 45 -7.04 -3.04 -5.52
N LEU A 46 -5.75 -2.77 -5.34
CA LEU A 46 -4.76 -3.72 -4.80
C LEU A 46 -3.77 -3.04 -3.85
N ILE A 47 -3.45 -3.71 -2.74
CA ILE A 47 -2.45 -3.28 -1.75
C ILE A 47 -1.27 -4.26 -1.76
N VAL A 48 -0.05 -3.71 -1.82
CA VAL A 48 1.20 -4.45 -1.64
C VAL A 48 1.72 -4.20 -0.22
N ILE A 49 1.90 -5.27 0.55
CA ILE A 49 2.37 -5.21 1.94
C ILE A 49 3.87 -5.53 1.97
N GLY A 50 4.66 -4.52 2.34
CA GLY A 50 6.12 -4.60 2.54
C GLY A 50 6.56 -4.12 3.92
N THR A 51 5.67 -4.24 4.92
CA THR A 51 5.90 -3.90 6.33
C THR A 51 6.69 -5.02 7.04
N PRO A 52 7.06 -4.90 8.33
CA PRO A 52 7.64 -6.02 9.07
C PRO A 52 6.73 -7.26 9.07
N ASP A 53 7.31 -8.46 9.03
CA ASP A 53 6.63 -9.76 8.90
C ASP A 53 5.41 -9.92 9.83
N TYR A 54 5.56 -9.58 11.11
CA TYR A 54 4.51 -9.72 12.12
C TYR A 54 3.27 -8.84 11.88
N GLU A 55 3.37 -7.82 11.02
CA GLU A 55 2.25 -6.95 10.64
C GLU A 55 1.45 -7.50 9.44
N HIS A 56 2.06 -8.39 8.63
CA HIS A 56 1.51 -8.79 7.34
C HIS A 56 0.12 -9.39 7.45
N ALA A 57 -0.06 -10.35 8.35
CA ALA A 57 -1.34 -11.05 8.49
C ALA A 57 -2.47 -10.09 8.89
N GLY A 58 -2.22 -9.21 9.86
CA GLY A 58 -3.20 -8.23 10.32
C GLY A 58 -3.57 -7.23 9.25
N GLN A 59 -2.59 -6.71 8.52
CA GLN A 59 -2.80 -5.77 7.41
C GLN A 59 -3.49 -6.45 6.22
N ALA A 60 -3.10 -7.68 5.88
CA ALA A 60 -3.73 -8.43 4.80
C ALA A 60 -5.22 -8.67 5.07
N ILE A 61 -5.57 -9.08 6.30
CA ILE A 61 -6.96 -9.27 6.70
C ILE A 61 -7.76 -7.96 6.59
N GLN A 62 -7.26 -6.87 7.17
CA GLN A 62 -7.94 -5.56 7.11
C GLN A 62 -8.13 -5.07 5.68
N ALA A 63 -7.11 -5.20 4.82
CA ALA A 63 -7.20 -4.84 3.42
C ALA A 63 -8.24 -5.69 2.66
N MET A 64 -8.28 -7.00 2.90
CA MET A 64 -9.30 -7.87 2.29
C MET A 64 -10.70 -7.57 2.80
N GLU A 65 -10.87 -7.25 4.09
CA GLU A 65 -12.16 -6.81 4.66
C GLU A 65 -12.63 -5.48 4.08
N ALA A 66 -11.71 -4.58 3.75
CA ALA A 66 -11.97 -3.34 3.00
C ALA A 66 -12.23 -3.57 1.49
N GLY A 67 -12.28 -4.83 1.05
CA GLY A 67 -12.57 -5.22 -0.34
C GLY A 67 -11.39 -5.07 -1.30
N LYS A 68 -10.16 -4.92 -0.78
CA LYS A 68 -8.95 -4.75 -1.59
C LYS A 68 -8.32 -6.10 -1.93
N HIS A 69 -7.73 -6.22 -3.11
CA HIS A 69 -6.81 -7.31 -3.41
C HIS A 69 -5.50 -7.11 -2.64
N VAL A 70 -4.86 -8.20 -2.23
CA VAL A 70 -3.64 -8.14 -1.41
C VAL A 70 -2.52 -8.95 -2.04
N LEU A 71 -1.33 -8.34 -2.13
CA LEU A 71 -0.06 -9.01 -2.35
C LEU A 71 0.81 -8.79 -1.11
N SER A 72 1.17 -9.87 -0.41
CA SER A 72 2.06 -9.81 0.76
C SER A 72 3.46 -10.29 0.36
N GLU A 73 4.50 -9.52 0.70
CA GLU A 73 5.88 -9.97 0.53
C GLU A 73 6.20 -11.19 1.42
N ILE A 74 7.20 -11.98 1.01
CA ILE A 74 7.74 -13.09 1.79
C ILE A 74 9.07 -12.68 2.47
N PRO A 75 9.46 -13.29 3.60
CA PRO A 75 8.70 -14.24 4.40
C PRO A 75 7.66 -13.50 5.26
N ALA A 76 6.39 -13.91 5.14
CA ALA A 76 5.31 -13.52 6.04
C ALA A 76 5.17 -14.55 7.16
#